data_AF-A0A8J8NRR9-F1
#
_entry.id   AF-A0A8J8NRR9-F1
#
_cell.length_a   1.000
_cell.length_b   1.000
_cell.length_c   1.000
_cell.angle_alpha   90.00
_cell.angle_beta   90.00
_cell.angle_gamma   90.00
#
_symmetry.space_group_name_H-M   'P 1'
#
loop_
_entity.id
_entity.type
_entity.pdbx_description
1 polymer ?
#
loop_
_entity_poly.entity_id
_entity_poly.type
_entity_poly.pdbx_seq_one_letter_code
_entity_poly.pdbx_strand_id
1 'polypeptide(L)'
;MILIYDEKWEKYEGKLDATYLEIGIGNWQHEDGNTYLGQYERGNWHGRGKYSWPNGEIYEGYLKDNNWHGNGKWTNEDGTYSVGEWEEDKKIGVHKFYSKVGIFLREEEYENSDDESDEEEDSEQE
;
A
#
# COMPACT_ATOMS: atom_id res chain seq x y z
N MET A 1 -2.68 -8.24 23.28
CA MET A 1 -1.62 -7.23 23.14
C MET A 1 -0.32 -7.96 23.36
N ILE A 2 0.46 -8.12 22.30
CA ILE A 2 1.80 -8.72 22.34
C ILE A 2 2.75 -7.65 21.81
N LEU A 3 3.87 -7.46 22.49
CA LEU A 3 5.00 -6.63 22.03
C LEU A 3 6.12 -7.58 21.60
N ILE A 4 6.50 -7.52 20.35
CA ILE A 4 7.67 -8.24 19.82
C ILE A 4 8.76 -7.22 19.53
N TYR A 5 9.98 -7.54 19.94
CA TYR A 5 11.22 -6.90 19.48
C TYR A 5 11.98 -7.95 18.68
N ASP A 6 12.24 -7.69 17.41
CA ASP A 6 13.13 -8.54 16.62
C ASP A 6 14.61 -8.16 16.84
N GLU A 7 15.55 -8.90 16.24
CA GLU A 7 17.00 -8.61 16.34
C GLU A 7 17.37 -7.23 15.73
N LYS A 8 16.45 -6.58 15.01
CA LYS A 8 16.57 -5.28 14.37
C LYS A 8 15.78 -4.18 15.10
N TRP A 9 15.33 -4.43 16.34
CA TRP A 9 14.54 -3.49 17.15
C TRP A 9 13.20 -3.06 16.52
N GLU A 10 12.66 -3.83 15.59
CA GLU A 10 11.32 -3.60 15.05
C GLU A 10 10.28 -3.88 16.13
N LYS A 11 9.22 -3.08 16.14
CA LYS A 11 8.19 -3.13 17.17
C LYS A 11 6.83 -3.38 16.56
N TYR A 12 6.21 -4.50 16.95
CA TYR A 12 4.82 -4.80 16.64
C TYR A 12 3.93 -4.70 17.86
N GLU A 13 2.76 -4.09 17.70
CA GLU A 13 1.68 -4.08 18.67
C GLU A 13 0.39 -4.59 18.01
N GLY A 14 -0.04 -5.81 18.37
CA GLY A 14 -1.28 -6.35 17.80
C GLY A 14 -1.69 -7.72 18.36
N LYS A 15 -2.47 -8.45 17.57
CA LYS A 15 -2.89 -9.83 17.85
C LYS A 15 -2.11 -10.78 16.97
N LEU A 16 -1.79 -11.95 17.51
CA LEU A 16 -1.20 -13.05 16.77
C LEU A 16 -2.17 -14.23 16.77
N ASP A 17 -2.10 -15.05 15.72
CA ASP A 17 -2.76 -16.35 15.69
C ASP A 17 -1.92 -17.42 16.44
N ALA A 18 -2.41 -18.66 16.44
CA ALA A 18 -1.74 -19.77 17.12
C ALA A 18 -0.38 -20.17 16.50
N THR A 19 -0.08 -19.67 15.29
CA THR A 19 1.18 -19.85 14.58
C THR A 19 2.13 -18.66 14.75
N TYR A 20 1.78 -17.71 15.61
CA TYR A 20 2.51 -16.46 15.86
C TYR A 20 2.53 -15.49 14.68
N LEU A 21 1.56 -15.61 13.76
CA LEU A 21 1.39 -14.66 12.66
C LEU A 21 0.42 -13.55 13.03
N GLU A 22 0.69 -12.34 12.54
CA GLU A 22 -0.11 -11.14 12.77
C GLU A 22 -1.51 -11.29 12.18
N ILE A 23 -2.52 -10.90 12.96
CA ILE A 23 -3.93 -10.93 12.56
C ILE A 23 -4.70 -9.71 13.07
N GLY A 24 -5.68 -9.25 12.28
CA GLY A 24 -6.54 -8.13 12.65
C GLY A 24 -5.77 -6.82 12.73
N ILE A 25 -6.21 -5.88 13.58
CA ILE A 25 -5.57 -4.57 13.67
C ILE A 25 -4.24 -4.67 14.42
N GLY A 26 -3.19 -4.15 13.80
CA GLY A 26 -1.86 -4.03 14.38
C GLY A 26 -1.15 -2.73 14.00
N ASN A 27 -0.13 -2.39 14.77
CA ASN A 27 0.78 -1.28 14.53
C ASN A 27 2.21 -1.83 14.45
N TRP A 28 2.92 -1.50 13.39
CA TRP A 28 4.32 -1.87 13.17
C TRP A 28 5.17 -0.63 13.03
N GLN A 29 6.34 -0.67 13.67
CA GLN A 29 7.38 0.34 13.55
C GLN A 29 8.69 -0.35 13.17
N HIS A 30 9.19 -0.01 11.99
CA HIS A 30 10.47 -0.49 11.47
C HIS A 30 11.63 0.34 12.03
N GLU A 31 12.84 -0.22 11.99
CA GLU A 31 14.07 0.45 12.46
C GLU A 31 14.38 1.74 11.67
N ASP A 32 14.06 1.74 10.38
CA ASP A 32 14.21 2.89 9.48
C ASP A 32 13.22 4.03 9.77
N GLY A 33 12.28 3.82 10.70
CA GLY A 33 11.25 4.78 11.09
C GLY A 33 9.96 4.70 10.28
N ASN A 34 9.87 3.78 9.31
CA ASN A 34 8.62 3.49 8.64
C ASN A 34 7.59 2.93 9.63
N THR A 35 6.34 3.33 9.48
CA THR A 35 5.26 2.84 10.35
C THR A 35 4.07 2.37 9.52
N TYR A 36 3.50 1.25 9.95
CA TYR A 36 2.26 0.72 9.39
C TYR A 36 1.22 0.56 10.49
N LEU A 37 0.03 1.12 10.26
CA LEU A 37 -1.14 0.93 11.11
C LEU A 37 -2.27 0.40 10.25
N GLY A 38 -2.67 -0.85 10.45
CA GLY A 38 -3.68 -1.45 9.59
C GLY A 38 -4.06 -2.86 9.96
N GLN A 39 -4.79 -3.49 9.04
CA GLN A 39 -5.24 -4.86 9.19
C GLN A 39 -4.16 -5.84 8.69
N TYR A 40 -4.05 -6.96 9.39
CA TYR A 40 -3.16 -8.06 9.08
C TYR A 40 -3.96 -9.32 8.83
N GLU A 41 -3.52 -10.11 7.87
CA GLU A 41 -3.99 -11.47 7.63
C GLU A 41 -2.77 -12.39 7.45
N ARG A 42 -2.57 -13.31 8.40
CA ARG A 42 -1.48 -14.31 8.37
C ARG A 42 -0.10 -13.69 8.15
N GLY A 43 0.17 -12.57 8.84
CA GLY A 43 1.45 -11.87 8.78
C GLY A 43 1.59 -10.87 7.64
N ASN A 44 0.65 -10.84 6.69
CA ASN A 44 0.65 -9.85 5.61
C ASN A 44 -0.24 -8.67 5.96
N TRP A 45 0.13 -7.48 5.50
CA TRP A 45 -0.79 -6.35 5.45
C TRP A 45 -1.93 -6.66 4.49
N HIS A 46 -3.14 -6.48 4.97
CA HIS A 46 -4.37 -6.80 4.25
C HIS A 46 -5.46 -5.80 4.60
N GLY A 47 -6.49 -5.64 3.77
CA GLY A 47 -7.63 -4.79 4.09
C GLY A 47 -7.25 -3.31 4.19
N ARG A 48 -7.77 -2.55 5.16
CA ARG A 48 -7.45 -1.11 5.28
C ARG A 48 -6.22 -0.85 6.13
N GLY A 49 -5.34 0.03 5.68
CA GLY A 49 -4.16 0.44 6.42
C GLY A 49 -3.65 1.84 6.06
N LYS A 50 -2.73 2.30 6.91
CA LYS A 50 -1.97 3.53 6.76
C LYS A 50 -0.49 3.20 6.87
N TYR A 51 0.27 3.52 5.85
CA TYR A 51 1.73 3.45 5.87
C TYR A 51 2.30 4.87 5.87
N SER A 52 3.24 5.15 6.76
CA SER A 52 3.89 6.46 6.86
C SER A 52 5.39 6.29 6.81
N TRP A 53 6.03 7.06 5.92
CA TRP A 53 7.47 7.10 5.75
C TRP A 53 8.09 8.24 6.58
N PRO A 54 9.37 8.12 7.01
CA PRO A 54 10.09 9.18 7.74
C PRO A 54 10.21 10.49 6.99
N ASN A 55 10.20 10.46 5.65
CA ASN A 55 10.19 11.65 4.80
C ASN A 55 8.85 12.43 4.86
N GLY A 56 7.84 11.92 5.55
CA GLY A 56 6.52 12.54 5.67
C GLY A 56 5.53 12.13 4.59
N GLU A 57 5.92 11.25 3.67
CA GLU A 57 4.97 10.62 2.75
C GLU A 57 4.05 9.67 3.50
N ILE A 58 2.82 9.53 2.99
CA ILE A 58 1.79 8.70 3.63
C ILE A 58 0.93 8.03 2.55
N TYR A 59 0.71 6.73 2.69
CA TYR A 59 -0.32 5.99 1.98
C TYR A 59 -1.45 5.63 2.93
N GLU A 60 -2.69 5.92 2.56
CA GLU A 60 -3.91 5.53 3.27
C GLU A 60 -4.87 4.85 2.29
N GLY A 61 -5.07 3.56 2.40
CA GLY A 61 -5.84 2.82 1.39
C GLY A 61 -6.09 1.36 1.73
N TYR A 62 -6.48 0.60 0.72
CA TYR A 62 -6.59 -0.85 0.81
C TYR A 62 -5.24 -1.51 0.48
N LEU A 63 -5.02 -2.66 1.08
CA LEU A 63 -3.84 -3.50 0.87
C LEU A 63 -4.27 -4.94 0.68
N LYS A 64 -3.46 -5.68 -0.06
CA LYS A 64 -3.60 -7.12 -0.25
C LYS A 64 -2.22 -7.73 -0.40
N ASP A 65 -1.91 -8.69 0.47
CA ASP A 65 -0.64 -9.43 0.44
C ASP A 65 0.60 -8.52 0.44
N ASN A 66 0.58 -7.49 1.30
CA ASN A 66 1.60 -6.44 1.43
C ASN A 66 1.66 -5.39 0.32
N ASN A 67 0.83 -5.50 -0.72
CA ASN A 67 0.80 -4.52 -1.81
C ASN A 67 -0.36 -3.52 -1.65
N TRP A 68 -0.19 -2.30 -2.13
CA TRP A 68 -1.27 -1.33 -2.31
C TRP A 68 -2.29 -1.89 -3.30
N HIS A 69 -3.55 -1.87 -2.92
CA HIS A 69 -4.62 -2.43 -3.73
C HIS A 69 -5.91 -1.63 -3.57
N GLY A 70 -6.80 -1.66 -4.56
CA GLY A 70 -8.07 -0.94 -4.52
C GLY A 70 -7.92 0.57 -4.30
N ASN A 71 -8.89 1.18 -3.62
CA ASN A 71 -8.92 2.63 -3.45
C ASN A 71 -7.89 3.10 -2.40
N GLY A 72 -7.06 4.07 -2.77
CA GLY A 72 -6.02 4.60 -1.90
C GLY A 72 -5.74 6.09 -2.11
N LYS A 73 -5.20 6.71 -1.06
CA LYS A 73 -4.71 8.09 -1.04
C LYS A 73 -3.21 8.09 -0.79
N TRP A 74 -2.45 8.69 -1.70
CA TRP A 74 -1.03 8.96 -1.54
C TRP A 74 -0.82 10.43 -1.21
N THR A 75 -0.12 10.73 -0.13
CA THR A 75 0.25 12.09 0.30
C THR A 75 1.76 12.22 0.21
N ASN A 76 2.23 13.23 -0.53
CA ASN A 76 3.65 13.55 -0.65
C ASN A 76 4.14 14.33 0.58
N GLU A 77 5.46 14.42 0.76
CA GLU A 77 6.10 15.22 1.82
C GLU A 77 5.59 16.67 1.88
N ASP A 78 5.34 17.30 0.72
CA ASP A 78 4.85 18.67 0.63
C ASP A 78 3.37 18.83 1.03
N GLY A 79 2.67 17.72 1.26
CA GLY A 79 1.27 17.63 1.63
C GLY A 79 0.29 17.63 0.44
N THR A 80 0.77 17.75 -0.80
CA THR A 80 -0.07 17.43 -1.96
C THR A 80 -0.44 15.95 -1.94
N TYR A 81 -1.59 15.60 -2.52
CA TYR A 81 -2.05 14.23 -2.48
C TYR A 81 -2.80 13.82 -3.75
N SER A 82 -2.79 12.52 -4.03
CA SER A 82 -3.62 11.89 -5.05
C SER A 82 -4.55 10.87 -4.44
N VAL A 83 -5.70 10.66 -5.08
CA VAL A 83 -6.63 9.58 -4.76
C VAL A 83 -6.98 8.83 -6.04
N GLY A 84 -7.04 7.50 -5.97
CA GLY A 84 -7.35 6.65 -7.11
C GLY A 84 -7.23 5.18 -6.75
N GLU A 85 -7.28 4.32 -7.75
CA GLU A 85 -7.20 2.88 -7.58
C GLU A 85 -5.77 2.36 -7.78
N TRP A 86 -5.45 1.29 -7.07
CA TRP A 86 -4.14 0.67 -7.03
C TRP A 86 -4.27 -0.83 -7.27
N GLU A 87 -3.30 -1.41 -7.95
CA GLU A 87 -3.17 -2.85 -8.16
C GLU A 87 -1.70 -3.23 -8.16
N GLU A 88 -1.30 -4.15 -7.28
CA GLU A 88 0.09 -4.60 -7.14
C GLU A 88 1.11 -3.44 -7.08
N ASP A 89 0.83 -2.47 -6.20
CA ASP A 89 1.62 -1.24 -6.01
C ASP A 89 1.63 -0.24 -7.18
N LYS A 90 0.93 -0.55 -8.28
CA LYS A 90 0.80 0.33 -9.43
C LYS A 90 -0.50 1.13 -9.35
N LYS A 91 -0.47 2.36 -9.85
CA LYS A 91 -1.68 3.15 -10.07
C LYS A 91 -2.41 2.60 -11.28
N ILE A 92 -3.72 2.43 -11.17
CA ILE A 92 -4.61 2.03 -12.26
C ILE A 92 -5.79 3.00 -12.36
N GLY A 93 -6.40 3.09 -13.54
CA GLY A 93 -7.54 3.96 -13.79
C GLY A 93 -7.25 5.44 -13.50
N VAL A 94 -8.27 6.18 -13.07
CA VAL A 94 -8.18 7.64 -12.90
C VAL A 94 -7.68 8.01 -11.50
N HIS A 95 -6.57 8.74 -11.45
CA HIS A 95 -6.06 9.39 -10.23
C HIS A 95 -6.32 10.89 -10.26
N LYS A 96 -6.91 11.41 -9.18
CA LYS A 96 -7.16 12.84 -9.00
C LYS A 96 -6.17 13.44 -8.03
N PHE A 97 -5.51 14.51 -8.45
CA PHE A 97 -4.47 15.18 -7.68
C PHE A 97 -4.99 16.49 -7.09
N TYR A 98 -4.61 16.74 -5.85
CA TYR A 98 -5.05 17.88 -5.05
C TYR A 98 -3.86 18.56 -4.38
N SER A 99 -3.99 19.87 -4.18
CA SER A 99 -3.08 20.61 -3.32
C SER A 99 -3.24 20.22 -1.86
N LYS A 100 -2.29 20.61 -1.00
CA LYS A 100 -2.37 20.41 0.46
C LYS A 100 -3.67 20.92 1.11
N VAL A 101 -4.28 21.94 0.52
CA VAL A 101 -5.55 22.54 1.00
C VAL A 101 -6.79 21.99 0.29
N GLY A 102 -6.64 20.93 -0.51
CA GLY A 102 -7.74 20.22 -1.16
C GLY A 102 -8.25 20.86 -2.46
N ILE A 103 -7.47 21.77 -3.07
CA ILE A 103 -7.82 22.32 -4.39
C ILE A 103 -7.48 21.27 -5.44
N PHE A 104 -8.46 20.90 -6.26
CA PHE A 104 -8.23 20.02 -7.41
C PHE A 104 -7.22 20.66 -8.37
N LEU A 105 -6.20 19.89 -8.76
CA LEU A 105 -5.13 20.34 -9.64
C LEU A 105 -5.29 19.74 -11.03
N ARG A 106 -5.44 18.41 -11.09
CA ARG A 106 -5.52 17.64 -12.34
C ARG A 106 -6.00 16.23 -12.06
N GLU A 107 -6.31 15.51 -13.13
CA GLU A 107 -6.49 14.07 -13.13
C GLU A 107 -5.63 13.44 -14.23
N GLU A 108 -5.19 12.21 -14.00
CA GLU A 108 -4.40 11.41 -14.93
C GLU A 108 -5.00 10.01 -14.98
N GLU A 109 -5.00 9.38 -16.15
CA GLU A 109 -5.47 8.01 -16.38
C GLU A 109 -4.26 7.09 -16.55
N TYR A 110 -4.27 5.97 -15.84
CA TYR A 110 -3.23 4.95 -15.85
C TYR A 110 -3.81 3.66 -16.43
N GLU A 111 -3.02 2.96 -17.23
CA GLU A 111 -3.39 1.68 -17.84
C GLU A 111 -3.66 0.62 -16.76
N ASN A 112 -4.68 -0.21 -17.00
CA ASN A 112 -4.96 -1.37 -16.16
C ASN A 112 -4.07 -2.52 -16.62
N SER A 113 -3.57 -3.35 -15.70
CA SER A 113 -2.68 -4.47 -16.06
C SER A 113 -3.33 -5.57 -16.90
N ASP A 114 -4.66 -5.54 -17.07
CA ASP A 114 -5.41 -6.48 -17.92
C ASP A 114 -5.41 -6.08 -19.41
N ASP A 115 -4.78 -4.97 -19.80
CA ASP A 115 -4.71 -4.49 -21.20
C ASP A 115 -3.40 -4.87 -21.91
N GLU A 116 -2.61 -5.78 -21.33
CA GLU A 116 -1.57 -6.53 -22.05
C GLU A 116 -2.28 -7.61 -22.89
N SER A 117 -2.84 -7.19 -24.03
CA SER A 117 -3.33 -8.14 -25.04
C SER A 117 -2.17 -9.02 -25.49
N ASP A 118 -2.33 -10.33 -25.29
CA ASP A 118 -1.45 -11.39 -25.81
C ASP A 118 -1.07 -11.15 -27.29
N GLU A 119 0.06 -10.47 -27.54
CA GLU A 119 0.80 -10.64 -28.79
C GLU A 119 1.77 -11.81 -28.59
N GLU A 120 1.22 -13.03 -28.49
CA GLU A 120 2.04 -14.22 -28.70
C GLU A 120 2.49 -14.23 -30.17
N GLU A 121 3.82 -14.18 -30.34
CA GLU A 121 4.55 -14.35 -31.59
C GLU A 121 4.12 -15.65 -32.29
N ASP A 122 3.20 -15.56 -33.24
CA ASP A 122 2.99 -16.64 -34.22
C ASP A 122 4.11 -16.58 -35.26
N SER A 123 5.30 -17.04 -34.86
CA SER A 123 6.41 -17.34 -35.76
C SER A 123 6.82 -18.81 -35.65
N GLU A 124 5.96 -19.70 -36.12
CA GLU A 124 6.35 -21.05 -36.56
C GLU A 124 6.12 -21.16 -38.08
N GLN A 125 7.16 -20.88 -38.87
CA GLN A 125 8.00 -21.87 -39.57
C GLN A 125 7.38 -22.43 -40.87
N GLU A 126 7.98 -22.03 -42.01
CA GLU A 126 7.87 -22.68 -43.33
C GLU A 126 8.57 -24.05 -43.36
#